data_AF-A0A810NDT2-F1
#
_entry.id   AF-A0A810NDT2-F1
#
_cell.length_a   1.000
_cell.length_b   1.000
_cell.length_c   1.000
_cell.angle_alpha   90.00
_cell.angle_beta   90.00
_cell.angle_gamma   90.00
#
_symmetry.space_group_name_H-M   'P 1'
#
loop_
_entity.id
_entity.type
_entity.pdbx_description
1 polymer ?
#
loop_
_entity_poly.entity_id
_entity_poly.type
_entity_poly.pdbx_seq_one_letter_code
_entity_poly.pdbx_strand_id
1 'polypeptide(L)'
;MGPLLIDLSWAPHTARAIAMAALGRDPGPLAAVESLSHHVYVGSDIVVKIIEAVGRPRLNREIALAPFLPGGLAAPLLAHGLEELDGREIRYACYARAPGSALAMGWPGVDAATARFLAMQAVRRLDALHNWTPPEPARQTLAEPLDHMEL
;
A
#
# COMPACT_ATOMS: atom_id res chain seq x y z
N MET A 1 12.04 23.15 14.53
CA MET A 1 12.47 22.30 13.41
C MET A 1 11.23 21.80 12.71
N GLY A 2 10.93 22.32 11.52
CA GLY A 2 9.79 21.83 10.73
C GLY A 2 10.10 20.43 10.17
N PRO A 3 9.09 19.61 9.85
CA PRO A 3 9.33 18.36 9.15
C PRO A 3 10.00 18.70 7.82
N LEU A 4 11.14 18.07 7.55
CA LEU A 4 11.76 18.06 6.23
C LEU A 4 10.79 17.33 5.29
N LEU A 5 9.85 18.10 4.72
CA LEU A 5 9.06 17.67 3.58
C LEU A 5 10.08 17.31 2.50
N ILE A 6 10.17 16.03 2.17
CA ILE A 6 10.88 15.59 0.97
C ILE A 6 10.24 16.35 -0.19
N ASP A 7 11.03 17.11 -0.94
CA ASP A 7 10.58 17.73 -2.18
C ASP A 7 10.33 16.62 -3.20
N LEU A 8 9.06 16.20 -3.29
CA LEU A 8 8.59 15.11 -4.13
C LEU A 8 8.06 15.60 -5.47
N SER A 9 8.43 16.81 -5.90
CA SER A 9 8.11 17.30 -7.25
C SER A 9 8.60 16.36 -8.37
N TRP A 10 9.55 15.46 -8.07
CA TRP A 10 10.07 14.40 -8.95
C TRP A 10 9.42 13.02 -8.77
N ALA A 11 8.56 12.85 -7.77
CA ALA A 11 8.30 11.54 -7.22
C ALA A 11 7.50 10.55 -8.09
N PRO A 12 6.63 10.97 -9.04
CA PRO A 12 6.09 10.04 -10.03
C PRO A 12 7.17 9.43 -10.94
N HIS A 13 8.18 10.21 -11.32
CA HIS A 13 9.31 9.73 -12.13
C HIS A 13 10.19 8.78 -11.31
N THR A 14 10.47 9.12 -10.05
CA THR A 14 11.20 8.25 -9.12
C THR A 14 10.46 6.93 -8.90
N ALA A 15 9.16 6.97 -8.60
CA ALA A 15 8.34 5.77 -8.41
C ALA A 15 8.33 4.89 -9.67
N ARG A 16 8.29 5.51 -10.85
CA ARG A 16 8.38 4.79 -12.13
C ARG A 16 9.75 4.15 -12.30
N ALA A 17 10.84 4.86 -12.04
CA ALA A 17 12.20 4.33 -12.14
C ALA A 17 12.43 3.14 -11.19
N ILE A 18 11.99 3.25 -9.94
CA ILE A 18 12.02 2.16 -8.96
C ILE A 18 11.22 0.96 -9.46
N ALA A 19 9.98 1.18 -9.93
CA ALA A 19 9.15 0.09 -10.44
C ALA A 19 9.75 -0.55 -11.70
N MET A 20 10.38 0.23 -12.58
CA MET A 20 11.11 -0.27 -13.75
C MET A 20 12.24 -1.20 -13.36
N ALA A 21 13.08 -0.78 -12.42
CA ALA A 21 14.20 -1.56 -11.92
C ALA A 21 13.70 -2.84 -11.22
N ALA A 22 12.71 -2.72 -10.34
CA ALA A 22 12.21 -3.82 -9.53
C ALA A 22 11.42 -4.87 -10.34
N LEU A 23 10.68 -4.46 -11.37
CA LEU A 23 9.82 -5.34 -12.16
C LEU A 23 10.46 -5.78 -13.49
N GLY A 24 11.60 -5.21 -13.88
CA GLY A 24 12.26 -5.49 -15.16
C GLY A 24 11.45 -5.05 -16.39
N ARG A 25 10.44 -4.20 -16.22
CA ARG A 25 9.58 -3.67 -17.29
C ARG A 25 9.09 -2.26 -16.98
N ASP A 26 8.77 -1.49 -18.01
CA ASP A 26 8.12 -0.19 -17.84
C ASP A 26 6.67 -0.35 -17.38
N PRO A 27 6.28 0.20 -16.22
CA PRO A 27 4.88 0.19 -15.77
C PRO A 27 4.03 1.25 -16.47
N GLY A 28 4.63 2.11 -17.29
CA GLY A 28 3.97 3.25 -17.91
C GLY A 28 3.80 4.44 -16.95
N PRO A 29 2.95 5.41 -17.31
CA PRO A 29 2.69 6.59 -16.48
C PRO A 29 2.10 6.24 -15.12
N LEU A 30 2.56 6.93 -14.08
CA LEU A 30 2.04 6.80 -12.72
C LEU A 30 1.46 8.14 -12.24
N ALA A 31 0.29 8.08 -11.63
CA ALA A 31 -0.35 9.24 -11.00
C ALA A 31 -0.22 9.17 -9.48
N ALA A 32 0.14 10.28 -8.84
CA ALA A 32 0.13 10.37 -7.39
C ALA A 32 -1.32 10.30 -6.87
N VAL A 33 -1.54 9.58 -5.77
CA VAL A 33 -2.81 9.54 -5.06
C VAL A 33 -2.61 9.93 -3.60
N GLU A 34 -3.61 10.60 -3.03
CA GLU A 34 -3.56 11.03 -1.64
C GLU A 34 -3.51 9.82 -0.70
N SER A 35 -2.61 9.89 0.28
CA SER A 35 -2.45 8.86 1.30
C SER A 35 -1.82 9.50 2.53
N LEU A 36 -2.39 9.19 3.70
CA LEU A 36 -1.98 9.77 4.98
C LEU A 36 -0.69 9.14 5.55
N SER A 37 -0.15 8.11 4.90
CA SER A 37 0.84 7.22 5.52
C SER A 37 2.07 6.97 4.67
N HIS A 38 1.92 7.05 3.36
CA HIS A 38 2.96 6.75 2.37
C HIS A 38 2.72 7.62 1.13
N HIS A 39 3.74 7.82 0.32
CA HIS A 39 3.54 8.33 -1.03
C HIS A 39 3.13 7.18 -1.93
N VAL A 40 1.97 7.32 -2.59
CA VAL A 40 1.36 6.24 -3.38
C VAL A 40 1.18 6.73 -4.81
N TYR A 41 1.61 5.90 -5.76
CA TYR A 41 1.54 6.16 -7.18
C TYR A 41 0.82 5.01 -7.87
N VAL A 42 -0.16 5.33 -8.70
CA VAL A 42 -1.04 4.35 -9.34
C VAL A 42 -0.85 4.41 -10.85
N GLY A 43 -0.52 3.25 -11.43
CA GLY A 43 -0.46 3.03 -12.86
C GLY A 43 -1.69 2.31 -13.39
N SER A 44 -1.61 1.82 -14.63
CA SER A 44 -2.71 1.07 -15.24
C SER A 44 -2.98 -0.27 -14.54
N ASP A 45 -1.91 -0.97 -14.16
CA ASP A 45 -1.89 -2.34 -13.64
C ASP A 45 -1.08 -2.51 -12.34
N ILE A 46 -0.42 -1.44 -11.87
CA ILE A 46 0.39 -1.46 -10.65
C ILE A 46 0.09 -0.30 -9.69
N VAL A 47 0.47 -0.50 -8.43
CA VAL A 47 0.52 0.54 -7.39
C VAL A 47 1.91 0.51 -6.76
N VAL A 48 2.58 1.66 -6.71
CA VAL A 48 3.89 1.83 -6.08
C VAL A 48 3.70 2.65 -4.81
N LYS A 49 4.16 2.11 -3.68
CA LYS A 49 4.24 2.82 -2.41
C LYS A 49 5.70 3.11 -2.09
N ILE A 50 6.02 4.34 -1.73
CA ILE A 50 7.36 4.72 -1.27
C ILE A 50 7.30 5.50 0.04
N ILE A 51 8.33 5.34 0.85
CA ILE A 51 8.54 6.09 2.09
C ILE A 51 10.04 6.15 2.40
N GLU A 52 10.49 7.21 3.06
CA GLU A 52 11.83 7.24 3.65
C GLU A 52 11.97 6.12 4.69
N ALA A 53 13.04 5.33 4.60
CA ALA A 53 13.16 4.09 5.34
C ALA A 53 13.38 4.27 6.85
N VAL A 54 14.00 5.39 7.23
CA VAL A 54 14.40 5.70 8.61
C VAL A 54 13.19 6.10 9.45
N GLY A 55 12.98 5.42 10.58
CA GLY A 55 11.95 5.77 11.55
C GLY A 55 10.50 5.59 11.08
N ARG A 56 10.28 4.81 10.00
CA ARG A 56 8.95 4.59 9.42
C ARG A 56 8.68 3.09 9.19
N PRO A 57 8.27 2.33 10.23
CA PRO A 57 8.10 0.88 10.14
C PRO A 57 6.82 0.43 9.41
N ARG A 58 5.88 1.36 9.14
CA ARG A 58 4.55 0.98 8.64
C ARG A 58 4.57 0.24 7.31
N LEU A 59 5.42 0.65 6.36
CA LEU A 59 5.56 -0.06 5.09
C LEU A 59 6.30 -1.40 5.25
N ASN A 60 7.23 -1.53 6.20
CA ASN A 60 7.86 -2.83 6.52
C ASN A 60 6.81 -3.83 6.99
N ARG A 61 5.93 -3.40 7.88
CA ARG A 61 4.85 -4.24 8.39
C ARG A 61 3.92 -4.68 7.28
N GLU A 62 3.56 -3.77 6.37
CA GLU A 62 2.74 -4.09 5.20
C GLU A 62 3.42 -5.14 4.30
N ILE A 63 4.68 -4.92 3.95
CA ILE A 63 5.49 -5.83 3.12
C ILE A 63 5.59 -7.21 3.78
N ALA A 64 5.87 -7.27 5.08
CA ALA A 64 6.04 -8.51 5.82
C ALA A 64 4.72 -9.30 5.94
N LEU A 65 3.57 -8.62 6.02
CA LEU A 65 2.27 -9.28 6.11
C LEU A 65 1.69 -9.70 4.76
N ALA A 66 1.98 -8.96 3.68
CA ALA A 66 1.34 -9.13 2.38
C ALA A 66 1.35 -10.58 1.84
N PRO A 67 2.44 -11.38 1.96
CA PRO A 67 2.45 -12.76 1.48
C PRO A 67 1.56 -13.72 2.28
N PHE A 68 1.16 -13.35 3.49
CA PHE A 68 0.44 -14.21 4.42
C PHE A 68 -1.05 -13.90 4.53
N LEU A 69 -1.50 -12.77 3.98
CA LEU A 69 -2.90 -12.37 4.04
C LEU A 69 -3.79 -13.36 3.28
N PRO A 70 -5.01 -13.63 3.78
CA PRO A 70 -6.00 -14.41 3.03
C PRO A 70 -6.22 -13.87 1.62
N GLY A 71 -6.36 -14.78 0.65
CA GLY A 71 -6.59 -14.42 -0.74
C GLY A 71 -7.81 -13.52 -0.91
N GLY A 72 -7.67 -12.47 -1.73
CA GLY A 72 -8.75 -11.52 -2.00
C GLY A 72 -8.96 -10.41 -0.96
N LEU A 73 -8.11 -10.34 0.08
CA LEU A 73 -8.10 -9.25 1.05
C LEU A 73 -7.13 -8.12 0.70
N ALA A 74 -6.00 -8.45 0.07
CA ALA A 74 -5.02 -7.49 -0.37
C ALA A 74 -4.63 -7.73 -1.83
N ALA A 75 -4.20 -6.65 -2.47
CA ALA A 75 -3.52 -6.74 -3.75
C ALA A 75 -2.22 -7.56 -3.62
N PRO A 76 -1.89 -8.42 -4.60
CA PRO A 76 -0.61 -9.14 -4.62
C PRO A 76 0.58 -8.19 -4.57
N LEU A 77 1.54 -8.46 -3.68
CA LEU A 77 2.85 -7.82 -3.68
C LEU A 77 3.70 -8.42 -4.81
N LEU A 78 4.21 -7.56 -5.69
CA LEU A 78 5.01 -7.94 -6.86
C LEU A 78 6.50 -7.82 -6.60
N ALA A 79 6.91 -6.75 -5.93
CA ALA A 79 8.30 -6.48 -5.58
C ALA A 79 8.36 -5.52 -4.39
N HIS A 80 9.45 -5.56 -3.63
CA HIS A 80 9.72 -4.62 -2.55
C HIS A 80 11.23 -4.51 -2.32
N GLY A 81 11.67 -3.44 -1.69
CA GLY A 81 13.08 -3.26 -1.41
C GLY A 81 13.43 -1.90 -0.86
N LEU A 82 14.74 -1.62 -0.91
CA LEU A 82 15.36 -0.35 -0.57
C LEU A 82 16.08 0.17 -1.79
N GLU A 83 16.01 1.47 -2.01
CA GLU A 83 16.72 2.20 -3.06
C GLU A 83 17.41 3.42 -2.42
N GLU A 84 18.66 3.70 -2.77
CA GLU A 84 19.31 4.94 -2.34
C GLU A 84 19.02 6.06 -3.35
N LEU A 85 18.43 7.16 -2.87
CA LEU A 85 18.12 8.33 -3.68
C LEU A 85 18.61 9.59 -2.97
N ASP A 86 19.50 10.35 -3.60
CA ASP A 86 20.08 11.58 -3.06
C ASP A 86 20.64 11.41 -1.63
N GLY A 87 21.28 10.26 -1.37
CA GLY A 87 21.85 9.91 -0.06
C GLY A 87 20.82 9.50 1.00
N ARG A 88 19.57 9.24 0.61
CA ARG A 88 18.50 8.75 1.49
C ARG A 88 18.07 7.36 1.09
N GLU A 89 17.87 6.49 2.08
CA GLU A 89 17.30 5.17 1.85
C GLU A 89 15.77 5.28 1.70
N ILE A 90 15.27 4.95 0.53
CA ILE A 90 13.85 4.93 0.18
C ILE A 90 13.37 3.49 0.18
N ARG A 91 12.38 3.18 1.01
CA ARG A 91 11.70 1.90 0.99
C ARG A 91 10.57 1.92 -0.02
N TYR A 92 10.44 0.86 -0.80
CA TYR A 92 9.37 0.72 -1.78
C TYR A 92 8.65 -0.62 -1.71
N ALA A 93 7.40 -0.61 -2.17
CA ALA A 93 6.62 -1.80 -2.46
C ALA A 93 5.76 -1.58 -3.72
N CYS A 94 5.84 -2.53 -4.64
CA CYS A 94 5.05 -2.59 -5.87
C CYS A 94 3.96 -3.65 -5.73
N TYR A 95 2.71 -3.27 -5.90
CA TYR A 95 1.55 -4.16 -5.85
C TYR A 95 0.88 -4.24 -7.21
N ALA A 96 0.24 -5.37 -7.51
CA ALA A 96 -0.72 -5.43 -8.61
C ALA A 96 -1.92 -4.52 -8.29
N ARG A 97 -2.40 -3.77 -9.28
CA ARG A 97 -3.53 -2.87 -9.06
C ARG A 97 -4.83 -3.68 -8.97
N ALA A 98 -5.52 -3.56 -7.83
CA ALA A 98 -6.87 -4.06 -7.71
C ALA A 98 -7.81 -3.26 -8.62
N PRO A 99 -8.70 -3.91 -9.39
CA PRO A 99 -9.68 -3.21 -10.20
C PRO A 99 -10.75 -2.54 -9.34
N GLY A 100 -11.34 -1.47 -9.86
CA GLY A 100 -12.44 -0.74 -9.22
C GLY A 100 -12.02 0.57 -8.58
N SER A 101 -12.98 1.22 -7.92
CA SER A 101 -12.81 2.51 -7.26
C SER A 101 -13.00 2.35 -5.75
N ALA A 102 -12.25 3.13 -4.97
CA ALA A 102 -12.47 3.20 -3.53
C ALA A 102 -13.88 3.71 -3.24
N LEU A 103 -14.55 3.10 -2.27
CA LEU A 103 -15.85 3.56 -1.82
C LEU A 103 -15.65 4.83 -0.99
N ALA A 104 -15.98 5.98 -1.58
CA ALA A 104 -15.96 7.25 -0.86
C ALA A 104 -17.02 7.26 0.25
N MET A 105 -16.78 8.05 1.31
CA MET A 105 -17.76 8.28 2.36
C MET A 105 -19.12 8.69 1.76
N GLY A 106 -20.20 8.03 2.19
CA GLY A 106 -21.56 8.33 1.72
C GLY A 106 -21.98 7.68 0.40
N TRP A 107 -21.07 6.95 -0.27
CA TRP A 107 -21.35 6.10 -1.46
C TRP A 107 -22.17 6.85 -2.54
N PRO A 108 -21.71 8.03 -2.98
CA PRO A 108 -22.47 8.87 -3.90
C PRO A 108 -22.73 8.11 -5.21
N GLY A 109 -23.99 8.12 -5.66
CA GLY A 109 -24.39 7.47 -6.90
C GLY A 109 -24.59 5.95 -6.82
N VAL A 110 -24.50 5.34 -5.63
CA VAL A 110 -24.75 3.92 -5.41
C VAL A 110 -26.19 3.71 -4.91
N ASP A 111 -26.99 2.90 -5.60
CA ASP A 111 -28.32 2.55 -5.15
C ASP A 111 -28.31 1.61 -3.92
N ALA A 112 -29.45 1.48 -3.24
CA ALA A 112 -29.54 0.69 -2.02
C ALA A 112 -29.22 -0.80 -2.23
N ALA A 113 -29.54 -1.36 -3.39
CA ALA A 113 -29.31 -2.78 -3.69
C ALA A 113 -27.81 -3.07 -3.86
N THR A 114 -27.13 -2.22 -4.64
CA THR A 114 -25.69 -2.23 -4.83
C THR A 114 -24.99 -1.95 -3.52
N ALA A 115 -25.51 -1.01 -2.73
CA ALA A 115 -24.95 -0.68 -1.42
C ALA A 115 -24.99 -1.91 -0.49
N ARG A 116 -26.15 -2.58 -0.40
CA ARG A 116 -26.30 -3.81 0.36
C ARG A 116 -25.36 -4.91 -0.12
N PHE A 117 -25.23 -5.10 -1.43
CA PHE A 117 -24.33 -6.10 -2.01
C PHE A 117 -22.86 -5.86 -1.62
N LEU A 118 -22.36 -4.64 -1.77
CA LEU A 118 -20.99 -4.27 -1.41
C LEU A 118 -20.75 -4.40 0.10
N ALA A 119 -21.72 -4.02 0.94
CA ALA A 119 -21.63 -4.21 2.38
C ALA A 119 -21.52 -5.71 2.73
N MET A 120 -22.31 -6.58 2.09
CA MET A 120 -22.20 -8.03 2.28
C MET A 120 -20.84 -8.59 1.85
N GLN A 121 -20.24 -8.04 0.78
CA GLN A 121 -18.88 -8.42 0.38
C GLN A 121 -17.84 -7.96 1.41
N ALA A 122 -17.98 -6.77 1.98
CA ALA A 122 -17.10 -6.27 3.02
C ALA A 122 -17.18 -7.13 4.29
N VAL A 123 -18.39 -7.49 4.73
CA VAL A 123 -18.60 -8.39 5.88
C VAL A 123 -17.93 -9.74 5.65
N ARG A 124 -18.12 -10.38 4.49
CA ARG A 124 -17.45 -11.65 4.16
C ARG A 124 -15.93 -11.56 4.22
N ARG A 125 -15.35 -10.46 3.72
CA ARG A 125 -13.90 -10.22 3.77
C ARG A 125 -13.42 -10.02 5.21
N LEU A 126 -14.18 -9.29 6.02
CA LEU A 126 -13.87 -9.08 7.42
C LEU A 126 -13.95 -10.39 8.22
N ASP A 127 -14.96 -11.23 7.95
CA ASP A 127 -15.08 -12.56 8.55
C ASP A 127 -13.88 -13.45 8.18
N ALA A 128 -13.44 -13.40 6.92
CA ALA A 128 -12.24 -14.13 6.49
C ALA A 128 -10.99 -13.64 7.22
N LEU A 129 -10.86 -12.34 7.41
CA LEU A 129 -9.75 -11.74 8.16
C LEU A 129 -9.79 -12.10 9.65
N HIS A 130 -10.96 -12.09 10.28
CA HIS A 130 -11.11 -12.41 11.70
C HIS A 130 -10.92 -13.90 12.02
N ASN A 131 -11.24 -14.79 11.07
CA ASN A 131 -11.03 -16.23 11.23
C ASN A 131 -9.65 -16.69 10.71
N TRP A 132 -8.85 -15.78 10.17
CA TRP A 132 -7.51 -16.11 9.71
C TRP A 132 -6.60 -16.43 10.89
N THR A 133 -5.98 -17.60 10.85
CA THR A 133 -4.91 -17.97 11.79
C THR A 133 -3.57 -17.64 11.14
N PRO A 134 -2.91 -16.52 11.49
CA PRO A 134 -1.65 -16.12 10.90
C PRO A 134 -0.55 -17.17 11.15
N PRO A 135 0.29 -17.49 10.15
CA PRO A 135 1.47 -18.30 10.37
C PRO A 135 2.49 -17.56 11.26
N GLU A 136 3.48 -18.28 11.79
CA GLU A 136 4.44 -17.72 12.75
C GLU A 136 5.13 -16.42 12.30
N PRO A 137 5.63 -16.29 11.06
CA PRO A 137 6.25 -15.03 10.62
C PRO A 137 5.27 -13.85 10.67
N ALA A 138 4.02 -14.05 10.25
CA ALA A 138 2.99 -13.01 10.32
C ALA A 138 2.61 -12.68 11.76
N ARG A 139 2.57 -13.66 12.68
CA ARG A 139 2.32 -13.43 14.10
C ARG A 139 3.39 -12.55 14.73
N GLN A 140 4.65 -12.79 14.42
CA GLN A 140 5.77 -11.99 14.93
C GLN A 140 5.62 -10.53 14.49
N THR A 141 5.37 -10.30 13.20
CA THR A 141 5.10 -8.96 12.67
C THR A 141 3.86 -8.31 13.29
N LEU A 142 2.80 -9.08 13.54
CA LEU A 142 1.58 -8.58 14.20
C LEU A 142 1.80 -8.24 15.69
N ALA A 143 2.77 -8.85 16.35
CA ALA A 143 3.10 -8.59 17.76
C ALA A 143 3.97 -7.34 17.95
N GLU A 144 4.60 -6.83 16.88
CA GLU A 144 5.37 -5.58 16.94
C GLU A 144 4.46 -4.40 17.35
N PRO A 145 4.96 -3.44 18.13
CA PRO A 145 4.22 -2.22 18.48
C PRO A 145 3.71 -1.49 17.23
N LEU A 146 2.52 -0.91 17.33
CA LEU A 146 2.04 0.02 16.32
C LEU A 146 2.58 1.41 16.65
N ASP A 147 3.25 2.04 15.69
CA ASP A 147 3.51 3.47 15.74
C ASP A 147 2.17 4.20 15.59
N HIS A 148 1.49 4.43 16.70
CA HIS A 148 0.47 5.45 16.77
C HIS A 148 1.20 6.79 16.77
N MET A 149 0.90 7.65 15.80
CA MET A 149 1.30 9.05 15.93
C MET A 149 0.73 9.55 17.26
N GLU A 150 1.59 9.99 18.18
CA GLU A 150 1.17 10.99 19.16
C GLU A 150 0.58 12.14 18.32
N LEU A 151 -0.74 12.27 18.37
CA LEU A 151 -1.49 13.36 17.75
C LEU A 151 -1.19 14.68 18.46
#